data_AF-A0A7S1LVP2-F1
#
_entry.id   AF-A0A7S1LVP2-F1
#
_cell.length_a   1.000
_cell.length_b   1.000
_cell.length_c   1.000
_cell.angle_alpha   90.00
_cell.angle_beta   90.00
_cell.angle_gamma   90.00
#
_symmetry.space_group_name_H-M   'P 1'
#
loop_
_entity.id
_entity.type
_entity.pdbx_description
1 polymer ?
#
loop_
_entity_poly.entity_id
_entity_poly.type
_entity_poly.pdbx_seq_one_letter_code
_entity_poly.pdbx_strand_id
1 'polypeptide(L)'
;IPRVRKRLPHSRATNSEAMKLTLVELITRWNFELQELQCCEFHAGVKMAKKVCRLLQEQACTGRLPFGGGKQCSRCGILDMEVSGGVCVICDNTIRNSRNLTAL
;
A
#
# COMPACT_ATOMS: atom_id res chain seq x y z
N ILE A 1 22.92 -10.15 13.41
CA ILE A 1 21.63 -9.43 13.39
C ILE A 1 21.35 -9.01 11.95
N PRO A 2 20.25 -9.44 11.30
CA PRO A 2 19.94 -9.05 9.93
C PRO A 2 19.73 -7.53 9.85
N ARG A 3 20.38 -6.86 8.89
CA ARG A 3 20.15 -5.43 8.64
C ARG A 3 18.81 -5.26 7.93
N VAL A 4 17.80 -4.76 8.63
CA VAL A 4 16.51 -4.40 8.02
C VAL A 4 16.67 -3.10 7.25
N ARG A 5 16.53 -3.15 5.92
CA ARG A 5 16.54 -1.97 5.05
C ARG A 5 15.10 -1.65 4.63
N LYS A 6 14.71 -0.39 4.80
CA LYS A 6 13.44 0.12 4.26
C LYS A 6 13.55 0.31 2.74
N ARG A 7 12.45 0.12 2.03
CA ARG A 7 12.35 0.43 0.59
C ARG A 7 12.80 1.87 0.29
N LEU A 8 12.31 2.83 1.08
CA LEU A 8 12.74 4.22 1.07
C LEU A 8 13.51 4.52 2.38
N PRO A 9 14.84 4.79 2.32
CA PRO A 9 15.67 4.91 3.52
C PRO A 9 15.20 5.99 4.52
N HIS A 10 14.72 7.13 4.02
CA HIS A 10 14.32 8.28 4.85
C HIS A 10 12.83 8.28 5.24
N SER A 11 12.10 7.22 4.91
CA SER A 11 10.68 7.11 5.20
C SER A 11 10.41 6.33 6.49
N ARG A 12 9.22 6.52 7.08
CA ARG A 12 8.71 5.65 8.14
C ARG A 12 8.26 4.32 7.54
N ALA A 13 8.33 3.24 8.31
CA ALA A 13 7.68 2.00 7.93
C ALA A 13 6.15 2.20 7.99
N THR A 14 5.44 1.72 6.98
CA THR A 14 3.98 1.62 7.05
C THR A 14 3.63 0.66 8.18
N ASN A 15 2.64 1.00 9.01
CA ASN A 15 2.24 0.09 10.10
C ASN A 15 1.40 -1.09 9.55
N SER A 16 1.33 -2.19 10.30
CA SER A 16 0.65 -3.41 9.85
C SER A 16 -0.85 -3.22 9.61
N GLU A 17 -1.49 -2.34 10.36
CA GLU A 17 -2.91 -2.05 10.18
C GLU A 17 -3.19 -1.32 8.87
N ALA A 18 -2.37 -0.31 8.54
CA ALA A 18 -2.44 0.36 7.26
C ALA A 18 -2.11 -0.58 6.09
N MET A 19 -1.18 -1.53 6.27
CA MET A 19 -0.93 -2.58 5.27
C MET A 19 -2.16 -3.49 5.06
N LYS A 20 -2.88 -3.86 6.13
CA LYS A 20 -4.11 -4.64 5.99
C LYS A 20 -5.20 -3.85 5.28
N LEU A 21 -5.46 -2.61 5.72
CA LEU A 21 -6.50 -1.76 5.13
C LEU A 21 -6.24 -1.50 3.64
N THR A 22 -4.99 -1.22 3.27
CA THR A 22 -4.62 -1.01 1.85
C THR A 22 -4.78 -2.27 1.01
N LEU A 23 -4.50 -3.44 1.59
CA LEU A 23 -4.78 -4.71 0.91
C LEU A 23 -6.28 -4.95 0.75
N VAL A 24 -7.09 -4.64 1.77
CA VAL A 24 -8.56 -4.75 1.69
C VAL A 24 -9.12 -3.80 0.64
N GLU A 25 -8.71 -2.53 0.65
CA GLU A 25 -9.10 -1.53 -0.35
C GLU A 25 -8.69 -1.95 -1.78
N LEU A 26 -7.53 -2.62 -1.93
CA LEU A 26 -7.11 -3.15 -3.22
C LEU A 26 -8.03 -4.32 -3.66
N ILE A 27 -8.32 -5.25 -2.75
CA ILE A 27 -9.17 -6.42 -3.01
C ILE A 27 -10.60 -6.01 -3.36
N THR A 28 -11.16 -4.98 -2.73
CA THR A 28 -12.54 -4.51 -3.01
C THR A 28 -12.69 -3.93 -4.41
N ARG A 29 -11.59 -3.59 -5.09
CA ARG A 29 -11.57 -3.13 -6.49
C ARG A 29 -11.39 -4.26 -7.49
N TRP A 30 -11.12 -5.48 -7.04
CA TRP A 30 -10.92 -6.63 -7.93
C TRP A 30 -12.24 -7.32 -8.19
N ASN A 31 -12.53 -7.60 -9.46
CA ASN A 31 -13.61 -8.49 -9.85
C ASN A 31 -13.04 -9.90 -10.03
N PHE A 32 -13.32 -10.81 -9.10
CA PHE A 32 -12.81 -12.18 -9.10
C PHE A 32 -13.95 -13.19 -9.01
N GLU A 33 -13.70 -14.39 -9.51
CA GLU A 33 -14.66 -15.50 -9.46
C GLU A 33 -14.84 -15.99 -8.01
N LEU A 34 -16.11 -16.10 -7.60
CA LEU A 34 -16.51 -16.74 -6.35
C LEU A 34 -16.73 -18.23 -6.59
N GLN A 35 -16.14 -19.07 -5.73
CA GLN A 35 -16.43 -20.51 -5.74
C GLN A 35 -17.45 -20.82 -4.64
N GLU A 36 -18.34 -21.79 -4.89
CA GLU A 36 -19.43 -22.15 -3.97
C GLU A 36 -18.96 -22.51 -2.54
N LEU A 37 -17.72 -22.98 -2.40
CA LEU A 37 -17.14 -23.42 -1.11
C LEU A 37 -16.41 -22.30 -0.34
N GLN A 38 -16.59 -21.03 -0.69
CA GLN A 38 -15.96 -19.92 0.00
C GLN A 38 -16.82 -19.40 1.16
N CYS A 39 -16.17 -19.03 2.26
CA CYS A 39 -16.84 -18.52 3.45
C CYS A 39 -17.54 -17.17 3.23
N CYS A 40 -16.91 -16.25 2.49
CA CYS A 40 -17.47 -14.95 2.11
C CYS A 40 -16.60 -14.27 1.04
N GLU A 41 -17.08 -13.18 0.45
CA GLU A 41 -16.36 -12.38 -0.55
C GLU A 41 -15.02 -11.84 -0.03
N PHE A 42 -14.96 -11.44 1.24
CA PHE A 42 -13.72 -11.00 1.88
C PHE A 42 -12.66 -12.11 1.88
N HIS A 43 -13.01 -13.30 2.36
CA HIS A 43 -12.07 -14.43 2.39
C HIS A 43 -11.72 -14.93 0.98
N ALA A 44 -12.66 -14.85 0.04
CA ALA A 44 -12.40 -15.12 -1.38
C ALA A 44 -11.37 -14.17 -1.98
N GLY A 45 -11.53 -12.87 -1.73
CA GLY A 45 -10.61 -11.83 -2.18
C GLY A 45 -9.22 -11.95 -1.55
N VAL A 46 -9.14 -12.27 -0.25
CA VAL A 46 -7.85 -12.56 0.42
C VAL A 46 -7.17 -13.78 -0.21
N LYS A 47 -7.93 -14.84 -0.54
CA LYS A 47 -7.40 -16.02 -1.25
C LYS A 47 -6.88 -15.64 -2.63
N MET A 48 -7.58 -14.77 -3.35
CA MET A 48 -7.13 -14.26 -4.65
C MET A 48 -5.85 -13.42 -4.53
N ALA A 49 -5.78 -12.52 -3.55
CA ALA A 49 -4.57 -11.74 -3.27
C ALA A 49 -3.36 -12.63 -2.97
N LYS A 50 -3.56 -13.68 -2.16
CA LYS A 50 -2.51 -14.67 -1.89
C LYS A 50 -2.05 -15.38 -3.17
N LYS A 51 -2.96 -15.73 -4.08
CA LYS A 51 -2.62 -16.33 -5.39
C LYS A 51 -1.79 -15.39 -6.25
N VAL A 52 -2.19 -14.12 -6.37
CA VAL A 52 -1.46 -13.10 -7.13
C VAL A 52 -0.07 -12.86 -6.55
N CYS A 53 0.07 -12.75 -5.23
CA CYS A 53 1.37 -12.61 -4.56
C CYS A 53 2.33 -13.76 -4.89
N ARG A 54 1.82 -15.01 -4.93
CA ARG A 54 2.63 -16.17 -5.33
C ARG A 54 3.12 -16.04 -6.78
N LEU A 55 2.22 -15.69 -7.70
CA LEU A 55 2.57 -15.49 -9.11
C LEU A 55 3.62 -14.37 -9.28
N LEU A 56 3.50 -13.26 -8.54
CA LEU A 56 4.48 -12.18 -8.56
C LEU A 56 5.85 -12.59 -8.00
N GLN A 57 5.89 -13.50 -7.02
CA GLN A 57 7.14 -14.03 -6.47
C GLN A 57 7.84 -15.01 -7.42
N GLU A 58 7.08 -15.71 -8.27
CA GLU A 58 7.61 -16.63 -9.28
C GLU A 58 8.13 -15.89 -10.53
N GLN A 59 7.76 -14.62 -10.74
CA GLN A 59 8.24 -13.81 -11.85
C GLN A 59 9.70 -13.37 -11.67
N ALA A 60 10.48 -13.45 -12.74
CA ALA A 60 11.84 -12.93 -12.76
C ALA A 60 11.87 -11.41 -12.55
N CYS A 61 12.84 -10.92 -11.77
CA CYS A 61 13.02 -9.49 -11.53
C CYS A 61 13.39 -8.74 -12.83
N THR A 62 12.47 -7.99 -13.41
CA THR A 62 12.69 -7.20 -14.65
C THR A 62 13.34 -5.83 -14.41
N GLY A 63 13.83 -5.56 -13.19
CA GLY A 63 14.59 -4.35 -12.84
C GLY A 63 13.81 -3.03 -12.82
N ARG A 64 12.55 -2.99 -13.29
CA ARG A 64 11.72 -1.78 -13.35
C ARG A 64 10.33 -2.01 -12.79
N LEU A 65 10.21 -2.21 -11.49
CA LEU A 65 8.93 -1.94 -10.83
C LEU A 65 8.82 -0.42 -10.63
N PRO A 66 7.71 0.22 -11.04
CA PRO A 66 7.52 1.66 -10.87
C PRO A 66 7.18 1.97 -9.41
N PHE A 67 8.11 1.69 -8.49
CA PHE A 67 8.01 2.15 -7.11
C PHE A 67 8.28 3.66 -7.08
N GLY A 68 7.27 4.45 -7.44
CA GLY A 68 7.34 5.91 -7.37
C GLY A 68 7.60 6.42 -5.94
N GLY A 69 8.34 7.52 -5.85
CA GLY A 69 8.52 8.31 -4.63
C GLY A 69 7.34 9.27 -4.44
N GLY A 70 6.22 8.76 -3.91
CA GLY A 70 5.05 9.57 -3.54
C GLY A 70 5.21 10.30 -2.20
N LYS A 71 4.21 11.11 -1.83
CA LYS A 71 4.14 11.70 -0.48
C LYS A 71 3.91 10.58 0.54
N GLN A 72 4.48 10.71 1.73
CA GLN A 72 4.23 9.77 2.81
C GLN A 72 3.26 10.37 3.83
N CYS A 73 2.20 9.63 4.18
CA CYS A 73 1.35 9.99 5.31
C CYS A 73 2.14 9.94 6.62
N SER A 74 2.13 11.04 7.38
CA SER A 74 2.88 11.17 8.64
C SER A 74 2.35 10.26 9.76
N ARG A 75 1.08 9.85 9.70
CA ARG A 75 0.43 8.99 10.70
C ARG A 75 0.65 7.50 10.43
N CYS A 76 0.27 7.02 9.24
CA CYS A 76 0.27 5.59 8.94
C CYS A 76 1.45 5.12 8.08
N GLY A 77 2.21 6.04 7.49
CA GLY A 77 3.38 5.71 6.66
C GLY A 77 3.06 5.20 5.27
N ILE A 78 1.78 5.22 4.84
CA ILE A 78 1.42 4.90 3.45
C ILE A 78 2.05 5.90 2.48
N LEU A 79 2.55 5.36 1.38
CA LEU A 79 3.10 6.14 0.27
C LEU A 79 1.98 6.35 -0.72
N ASP A 80 1.54 7.60 -0.82
CA ASP A 80 0.42 8.01 -1.65
C ASP A 80 0.95 8.77 -2.87
N MET A 81 0.60 8.29 -4.06
CA MET A 81 0.93 8.97 -5.31
C MET A 81 -0.15 9.98 -5.72
N GLU A 82 -1.37 9.84 -5.20
CA GLU A 82 -2.55 10.57 -5.64
C GLU A 82 -3.27 11.17 -4.43
N VAL A 83 -2.58 12.09 -3.75
CA VAL A 83 -3.19 12.85 -2.66
C VAL A 83 -4.26 13.79 -3.24
N SER A 84 -5.47 13.28 -3.45
CA SER A 84 -6.64 14.09 -3.78
C SER A 84 -7.06 14.86 -2.53
N GLY A 85 -6.83 16.17 -2.53
CA GLY A 85 -7.34 17.05 -1.45
C GLY A 85 -6.55 17.06 -0.13
N GLY A 86 -5.35 16.47 -0.07
CA GLY A 86 -4.49 16.58 1.11
C GLY A 86 -4.85 15.63 2.27
N VAL A 87 -5.68 14.61 2.06
CA VAL A 87 -6.10 13.65 3.10
C VAL A 87 -5.63 12.24 2.72
N CYS A 88 -5.14 11.47 3.70
CA CYS A 88 -4.73 10.09 3.49
C CYS A 88 -5.95 9.17 3.39
N VAL A 89 -6.15 8.52 2.23
CA VAL A 89 -7.29 7.61 1.96
C VAL A 89 -7.39 6.39 2.89
N ILE A 90 -6.33 6.11 3.67
CA ILE A 90 -6.25 4.91 4.53
C ILE A 90 -6.59 5.21 5.99
N CYS A 91 -6.30 6.42 6.47
CA CYS A 91 -6.47 6.75 7.89
C CYS A 91 -7.05 8.14 8.14
N ASP A 92 -7.57 8.76 7.08
CA ASP A 92 -8.21 10.08 7.03
C ASP A 92 -7.38 11.22 7.62
N ASN A 93 -6.07 11.03 7.73
CA ASN A 93 -5.18 12.04 8.27
C ASN A 93 -4.80 13.07 7.21
N THR A 94 -4.92 14.36 7.52
CA THR A 94 -4.45 15.43 6.65
C THR A 94 -2.93 15.36 6.43
N ILE A 95 -2.52 15.19 5.18
CA ILE A 95 -1.12 15.20 4.73
C ILE A 95 -0.72 16.66 4.51
N ARG A 96 -0.09 17.27 5.52
CA ARG A 96 0.47 18.63 5.39
C ARG A 96 1.64 18.61 4.40
N ASN A 97 1.60 19.46 3.37
CA ASN A 97 2.74 19.71 2.51
C ASN A 97 3.84 20.38 3.33
N SER A 98 4.97 19.70 3.53
CA SER A 98 6.21 20.32 4.03
C SER A 98 6.89 21.15 2.92
N ARG A 99 6.14 22.07 2.30
CA ARG A 99 6.69 23.15 1.48
C ARG A 99 6.12 24.45 2.03
N ASN A 100 6.80 24.96 3.06
CA ASN A 100 6.92 26.38 3.42
C ASN A 100 7.98 26.49 4.52
N LEU A 101 9.24 26.32 4.11
CA LEU A 101 10.39 26.92 4.76
C LEU A 101 11.19 27.59 3.64
N THR A 102 10.71 28.75 3.20
CA THR A 102 11.50 29.76 2.47
C THR A 102 10.73 31.08 2.46
N ALA A 103 11.32 32.07 3.14
CA ALA A 103 11.22 33.52 2.98
C ALA A 103 9.83 34.19 3.03
N LEU A 104 9.57 34.91 4.14
CA LEU A 104 9.64 36.39 4.21
C LEU A 104 9.84 36.80 5.67
#